data_AF-A0A093UQZ0-F1
#
_entry.id   AF-A0A093UQZ0-F1
#
_cell.length_a   1.000
_cell.length_b   1.000
_cell.length_c   1.000
_cell.angle_alpha   90.00
_cell.angle_beta   90.00
_cell.angle_gamma   90.00
#
_symmetry.space_group_name_H-M   'P 1'
#
loop_
_entity.id
_entity.type
_entity.pdbx_description
1 polymer ?
#
loop_
_entity_poly.entity_id
_entity_poly.type
_entity_poly.pdbx_seq_one_letter_code
_entity_poly.pdbx_strand_id
1 'polypeptide(L)'
;MALSQEENTVPETKVLAIASHSLGCEVAAINTVHYIKGTKTTAEEIRTLYEGLTQSYLTDFDVLLSGYAPTAAVVEAVGDIAQDLKRRAEGKPGSFFWILDPVMGDLGRLYVAEDVVPAYKKTVHHADLILPNQFETECVMPFWPDWLQLTDSKRILSGIKISNTTDLANAITIIHKTYGVPHIIVTSVQLSNLGSSTPSGLMTVIGSTVRSDGSPRLFHVDIPALECNFNGTGDMFAALTVARLREAVYATGPTLRNTKSWVSPDDVSPTELPLAKSTEKVLSSMHSILLKTMESREVELAATANTIDPTGLTEEQLQFREHLRRTKAAEVRVIRHADYLRNPVGMFKAQAWVE
;
A
#
# COMPACT_ATOMS: atom_id res chain seq x y z
N MET A 1 -7.66 -26.43 22.40
CA MET A 1 -8.27 -26.41 21.06
C MET A 1 -7.83 -25.13 20.39
N ALA A 2 -7.13 -25.25 19.26
CA ALA A 2 -6.55 -24.12 18.55
C ALA A 2 -7.66 -23.16 18.09
N LEU A 3 -7.60 -21.91 18.53
CA LEU A 3 -8.37 -20.80 17.95
C LEU A 3 -8.01 -20.74 16.47
N SER A 4 -8.94 -21.15 15.63
CA SER A 4 -8.85 -20.96 14.19
C SER A 4 -8.79 -19.46 13.93
N GLN A 5 -7.71 -19.07 13.27
CA GLN A 5 -7.49 -17.73 12.75
C GLN A 5 -8.59 -17.44 11.74
N GLU A 6 -9.45 -16.47 12.05
CA GLU A 6 -10.37 -15.94 11.06
C GLU A 6 -9.72 -14.74 10.38
N GLU A 7 -9.33 -14.96 9.11
CA GLU A 7 -8.94 -13.93 8.16
C GLU A 7 -10.00 -12.83 8.12
N ASN A 8 -9.55 -11.58 8.10
CA ASN A 8 -10.40 -10.41 7.88
C ASN A 8 -11.18 -10.60 6.56
N THR A 9 -12.48 -10.88 6.62
CA THR A 9 -13.28 -11.46 5.52
C THR A 9 -13.93 -10.45 4.57
N VAL A 10 -13.46 -9.20 4.50
CA VAL A 10 -14.03 -8.20 3.57
C VAL A 10 -13.20 -8.14 2.28
N PRO A 11 -13.79 -8.31 1.09
CA PRO A 11 -13.05 -8.23 -0.17
C PRO A 11 -12.47 -6.83 -0.43
N GLU A 12 -11.17 -6.72 -0.26
CA GLU A 12 -10.32 -5.53 -0.42
C GLU A 12 -10.37 -4.91 -1.84
N THR A 13 -10.49 -5.73 -2.89
CA THR A 13 -10.50 -5.28 -4.30
C THR A 13 -11.63 -4.28 -4.63
N LYS A 14 -12.74 -4.30 -3.88
CA LYS A 14 -13.86 -3.38 -4.14
C LYS A 14 -13.48 -1.93 -3.90
N VAL A 15 -12.73 -1.67 -2.82
CA VAL A 15 -12.30 -0.31 -2.44
C VAL A 15 -11.39 0.27 -3.50
N LEU A 16 -10.42 -0.51 -3.98
CA LEU A 16 -9.48 -0.13 -5.03
C LEU A 16 -10.21 0.28 -6.31
N ALA A 17 -11.06 -0.61 -6.84
CA ALA A 17 -11.78 -0.34 -8.09
C ALA A 17 -12.70 0.89 -7.96
N ILE A 18 -13.43 1.02 -6.86
CA ILE A 18 -14.34 2.16 -6.64
C ILE A 18 -13.55 3.48 -6.55
N ALA A 19 -12.44 3.49 -5.80
CA ALA A 19 -11.60 4.68 -5.65
C ALA A 19 -11.01 5.11 -7.00
N SER A 20 -10.48 4.17 -7.77
CA SER A 20 -9.91 4.42 -9.10
C SER A 20 -10.96 4.95 -10.10
N HIS A 21 -12.12 4.29 -10.22
CA HIS A 21 -13.19 4.78 -11.11
C HIS A 21 -13.71 6.16 -10.68
N SER A 22 -13.77 6.44 -9.38
CA SER A 22 -14.21 7.75 -8.88
C SER A 22 -13.30 8.90 -9.31
N LEU A 23 -12.03 8.61 -9.63
CA LEU A 23 -11.03 9.54 -10.15
C LEU A 23 -10.89 9.50 -11.68
N GLY A 24 -11.75 8.75 -12.38
CA GLY A 24 -11.76 8.67 -13.84
C GLY A 24 -10.76 7.69 -14.44
N CYS A 25 -10.24 6.73 -13.65
CA CYS A 25 -9.44 5.63 -14.18
C CYS A 25 -10.34 4.52 -14.75
N GLU A 26 -10.01 4.03 -15.94
CA GLU A 26 -10.55 2.78 -16.48
C GLU A 26 -9.76 1.60 -15.88
N VAL A 27 -10.44 0.65 -15.25
CA VAL A 27 -9.78 -0.41 -14.47
C VAL A 27 -10.06 -1.79 -15.07
N ALA A 28 -9.00 -2.49 -15.44
CA ALA A 28 -9.04 -3.94 -15.69
C ALA A 28 -8.49 -4.66 -14.45
N ALA A 29 -9.32 -5.48 -13.79
CA ALA A 29 -8.94 -6.13 -12.54
C ALA A 29 -8.71 -7.63 -12.73
N ILE A 30 -7.58 -8.12 -12.23
CA ILE A 30 -7.32 -9.54 -12.00
C ILE A 30 -7.35 -9.77 -10.49
N ASN A 31 -8.35 -10.50 -10.01
CA ASN A 31 -8.46 -10.85 -8.59
C ASN A 31 -7.51 -12.01 -8.27
N THR A 32 -6.58 -11.81 -7.33
CA THR A 32 -5.68 -12.87 -6.87
C THR A 32 -6.36 -13.83 -5.89
N VAL A 33 -7.44 -13.37 -5.26
CA VAL A 33 -8.22 -14.13 -4.28
C VAL A 33 -9.70 -13.75 -4.34
N HIS A 34 -10.56 -14.74 -4.08
CA HIS A 34 -11.98 -14.56 -3.83
C HIS A 34 -12.28 -14.96 -2.39
N TYR A 35 -12.63 -14.00 -1.54
CA TYR A 35 -12.91 -14.24 -0.12
C TYR A 35 -14.32 -14.83 0.11
N ILE A 36 -14.56 -15.34 1.33
CA ILE A 36 -15.79 -16.03 1.80
C ILE A 36 -15.92 -17.44 1.20
N LYS A 37 -15.21 -18.41 1.80
CA LYS A 37 -15.13 -19.80 1.31
C LYS A 37 -14.74 -19.90 -0.18
N GLY A 38 -14.02 -18.90 -0.69
CA GLY A 38 -13.66 -18.82 -2.10
C GLY A 38 -12.28 -19.38 -2.40
N THR A 39 -11.79 -19.09 -3.61
CA THR A 39 -10.58 -19.68 -4.18
C THR A 39 -9.46 -18.66 -4.27
N LYS A 40 -8.22 -19.17 -4.21
CA LYS A 40 -7.02 -18.40 -4.57
C LYS A 40 -6.78 -18.62 -6.06
N THR A 41 -6.61 -17.53 -6.81
CA THR A 41 -6.33 -17.59 -8.24
C THR A 41 -4.88 -18.06 -8.44
N THR A 42 -4.66 -19.08 -9.25
CA THR A 42 -3.31 -19.64 -9.44
C THR A 42 -2.45 -18.76 -10.34
N ALA A 43 -1.14 -18.97 -10.31
CA ALA A 43 -0.22 -18.27 -11.20
C ALA A 43 -0.49 -18.58 -12.67
N GLU A 44 -0.89 -19.82 -12.98
CA GLU A 44 -1.28 -20.25 -14.32
C GLU A 44 -2.54 -19.53 -14.79
N GLU A 45 -3.56 -19.42 -13.94
CA GLU A 45 -4.80 -18.69 -14.26
C GLU A 45 -4.53 -17.21 -14.54
N ILE A 46 -3.69 -16.55 -13.72
CA ILE A 46 -3.27 -15.16 -13.94
C ILE A 46 -2.55 -15.01 -15.29
N ARG A 47 -1.63 -15.92 -15.61
CA ARG A 47 -0.91 -15.91 -16.90
C ARG A 47 -1.87 -16.14 -18.07
N THR A 48 -2.81 -17.06 -17.96
CA THR A 48 -3.84 -17.31 -19.00
C THR A 48 -4.73 -16.08 -19.21
N LEU A 49 -5.14 -15.38 -18.15
CA LEU A 49 -5.89 -14.13 -18.28
C LEU A 49 -5.09 -13.05 -19.01
N TYR A 50 -3.82 -12.87 -18.64
CA TYR A 50 -2.94 -11.91 -19.31
C TYR A 50 -2.64 -12.28 -20.77
N GLU A 51 -2.49 -13.57 -21.06
CA GLU A 51 -2.35 -14.07 -22.43
C GLU A 51 -3.60 -13.75 -23.26
N GLY A 52 -4.80 -13.94 -22.70
CA GLY A 52 -6.06 -13.56 -23.34
C GLY A 52 -6.16 -12.06 -23.65
N LEU A 53 -5.72 -11.20 -22.72
CA LEU A 53 -5.62 -9.76 -22.96
C LEU A 53 -4.62 -9.45 -24.08
N THR A 54 -3.48 -10.12 -24.09
CA THR A 54 -2.42 -9.95 -25.11
C THR A 54 -2.92 -10.33 -26.50
N GLN A 55 -3.57 -11.49 -26.63
CA GLN A 55 -4.13 -11.98 -27.89
C GLN A 55 -5.28 -11.09 -28.40
N SER A 56 -5.95 -10.39 -27.50
CA SER A 56 -7.04 -9.46 -27.82
C SER A 56 -6.57 -8.03 -28.07
N TYR A 57 -5.26 -7.75 -28.01
CA TYR A 57 -4.68 -6.41 -28.12
C TYR A 57 -5.18 -5.42 -27.05
N LEU A 58 -5.44 -5.92 -25.83
CA LEU A 58 -5.96 -5.15 -24.68
C LEU A 58 -4.87 -4.95 -23.60
N THR A 59 -3.63 -4.72 -24.00
CA THR A 59 -2.48 -4.53 -23.10
C THR A 59 -1.89 -3.12 -23.15
N ASP A 60 -2.68 -2.15 -23.60
CA ASP A 60 -2.37 -0.71 -23.65
C ASP A 60 -2.61 -0.02 -22.29
N PHE A 61 -2.09 -0.63 -21.22
CA PHE A 61 -2.19 -0.08 -19.87
C PHE A 61 -1.16 1.03 -19.64
N ASP A 62 -1.60 2.15 -19.08
CA ASP A 62 -0.70 3.23 -18.61
C ASP A 62 -0.10 2.92 -17.23
N VAL A 63 -0.80 2.14 -16.41
CA VAL A 63 -0.41 1.86 -15.03
C VAL A 63 -0.74 0.42 -14.67
N LEU A 64 0.18 -0.23 -13.96
CA LEU A 64 -0.11 -1.44 -13.20
C LEU A 64 -0.11 -1.10 -11.71
N LEU A 65 -1.16 -1.53 -11.00
CA LEU A 65 -1.20 -1.51 -9.54
C LEU A 65 -1.32 -2.97 -9.06
N SER A 66 -0.35 -3.42 -8.28
CA SER A 66 -0.36 -4.76 -7.68
C SER A 66 -0.28 -4.68 -6.17
N GLY A 67 -1.09 -5.47 -5.48
CA GLY A 67 -1.10 -5.60 -4.02
C GLY A 67 -1.02 -7.07 -3.61
N TYR A 68 -1.91 -7.48 -2.71
CA TYR A 68 -1.90 -8.81 -2.10
C TYR A 68 -1.78 -9.98 -3.11
N ALA A 69 -0.73 -10.78 -2.91
CA ALA A 69 -0.43 -11.99 -3.66
C ALA A 69 -0.20 -13.16 -2.69
N PRO A 70 -1.02 -14.21 -2.73
CA PRO A 70 -1.02 -15.24 -1.67
C PRO A 70 0.15 -16.24 -1.76
N THR A 71 0.86 -16.31 -2.87
CA THR A 71 1.95 -17.29 -3.11
C THR A 71 3.09 -16.69 -3.91
N ALA A 72 4.29 -17.28 -3.79
CA ALA A 72 5.47 -16.84 -4.51
C ALA A 72 5.28 -16.90 -6.03
N ALA A 73 4.64 -17.96 -6.53
CA ALA A 73 4.33 -18.12 -7.95
C ALA A 73 3.41 -17.02 -8.50
N VAL A 74 2.46 -16.52 -7.69
CA VAL A 74 1.60 -15.39 -8.08
C VAL A 74 2.41 -14.10 -8.14
N VAL A 75 3.29 -13.84 -7.16
CA VAL A 75 4.20 -12.68 -7.21
C VAL A 75 5.07 -12.71 -8.46
N GLU A 76 5.65 -13.86 -8.79
CA GLU A 76 6.45 -14.02 -10.00
C GLU A 76 5.64 -13.78 -11.28
N ALA A 77 4.41 -14.31 -11.37
CA ALA A 77 3.54 -14.08 -12.51
C ALA A 77 3.19 -12.59 -12.69
N VAL A 78 2.91 -11.87 -11.59
CA VAL A 78 2.68 -10.41 -11.63
C VAL A 78 3.96 -9.68 -12.07
N GLY A 79 5.12 -10.09 -11.58
CA GLY A 79 6.41 -9.55 -12.01
C GLY A 79 6.72 -9.77 -13.49
N ASP A 80 6.37 -10.94 -14.03
CA ASP A 80 6.51 -11.25 -15.46
C ASP A 80 5.62 -10.33 -16.32
N ILE A 81 4.37 -10.11 -15.89
CA ILE A 81 3.41 -9.20 -16.52
C ILE A 81 3.94 -7.75 -16.49
N ALA A 82 4.38 -7.28 -15.33
CA ALA A 82 4.90 -5.93 -15.15
C ALA A 82 6.09 -5.66 -16.08
N GLN A 83 7.01 -6.62 -16.18
CA GLN A 83 8.16 -6.52 -17.08
C GLN A 83 7.75 -6.53 -18.56
N ASP A 84 6.74 -7.31 -18.94
CA ASP A 84 6.23 -7.30 -20.31
C ASP A 84 5.62 -5.96 -20.71
N LEU A 85 4.76 -5.40 -19.85
CA LEU A 85 4.17 -4.08 -20.06
C LEU A 85 5.25 -2.99 -20.10
N LYS A 86 6.26 -3.07 -19.21
CA LYS A 86 7.39 -2.14 -19.18
C LYS A 86 8.21 -2.20 -20.47
N ARG A 87 8.52 -3.41 -20.99
CA ARG A 87 9.21 -3.60 -22.27
C ARG A 87 8.44 -2.99 -23.44
N ARG A 88 7.13 -3.18 -23.49
CA ARG A 88 6.26 -2.58 -24.54
C ARG A 88 6.29 -1.05 -24.49
N ALA A 89 6.43 -0.47 -23.30
CA ALA A 89 6.50 0.96 -23.09
C ALA A 89 7.90 1.59 -23.25
N GLU A 90 8.97 0.79 -23.47
CA GLU A 90 10.35 1.29 -23.54
C GLU A 90 10.56 2.40 -24.59
N GLY A 91 9.84 2.33 -25.72
CA GLY A 91 9.91 3.34 -26.77
C GLY A 91 9.24 4.69 -26.42
N LYS A 92 8.53 4.77 -25.29
CA LYS A 92 7.82 5.97 -24.81
C LYS A 92 8.03 6.13 -23.29
N PRO A 93 9.19 6.66 -22.85
CA PRO A 93 9.48 6.81 -21.44
C PRO A 93 8.39 7.59 -20.69
N GLY A 94 7.99 7.10 -19.51
CA GLY A 94 6.93 7.71 -18.70
C GLY A 94 5.49 7.36 -19.12
N SER A 95 5.30 6.55 -20.17
CA SER A 95 3.96 6.09 -20.61
C SER A 95 3.39 4.93 -19.79
N PHE A 96 4.26 4.11 -19.17
CA PHE A 96 3.88 3.05 -18.25
C PHE A 96 4.50 3.27 -16.88
N PHE A 97 3.74 2.99 -15.82
CA PHE A 97 4.19 3.11 -14.44
C PHE A 97 3.67 1.95 -13.59
N TRP A 98 4.54 1.29 -12.83
CA TRP A 98 4.12 0.21 -11.93
C TRP A 98 4.22 0.60 -10.46
N ILE A 99 3.08 0.54 -9.78
CA ILE A 99 2.95 0.70 -8.33
C ILE A 99 2.80 -0.69 -7.71
N LEU A 100 3.71 -1.02 -6.80
CA LEU A 100 3.72 -2.29 -6.07
C LEU A 100 3.51 -2.03 -4.57
N ASP A 101 2.40 -2.50 -4.04
CA ASP A 101 2.19 -2.66 -2.61
C ASP A 101 2.65 -4.09 -2.22
N PRO A 102 3.83 -4.25 -1.58
CA PRO A 102 4.41 -5.56 -1.33
C PRO A 102 3.80 -6.18 -0.07
N VAL A 103 2.49 -6.45 -0.11
CA VAL A 103 1.73 -6.91 1.05
C VAL A 103 2.26 -8.27 1.52
N MET A 104 2.92 -8.25 2.68
CA MET A 104 3.55 -9.42 3.29
C MET A 104 3.16 -9.61 4.75
N GLY A 105 2.87 -8.53 5.47
CA GLY A 105 2.57 -8.61 6.90
C GLY A 105 2.44 -7.26 7.55
N ASP A 106 1.95 -7.26 8.79
CA ASP A 106 1.81 -6.06 9.60
C ASP A 106 1.89 -6.43 11.10
N LEU A 107 2.12 -5.45 11.98
CA LEU A 107 2.26 -5.60 13.42
C LEU A 107 3.30 -6.67 13.83
N GLY A 108 4.40 -6.75 13.08
CA GLY A 108 5.50 -7.67 13.36
C GLY A 108 5.27 -9.12 12.91
N ARG A 109 4.22 -9.40 12.11
CA ARG A 109 3.85 -10.76 11.69
C ARG A 109 3.66 -10.85 10.19
N LEU A 110 4.22 -11.89 9.57
CA LEU A 110 3.92 -12.25 8.18
C LEU A 110 2.51 -12.85 8.07
N TYR A 111 1.80 -12.45 7.01
CA TYR A 111 0.52 -13.02 6.57
C TYR A 111 0.69 -14.00 5.41
N VAL A 112 1.86 -13.99 4.78
CA VAL A 112 2.18 -14.81 3.62
C VAL A 112 3.19 -15.90 3.97
N ALA A 113 3.31 -16.91 3.10
CA ALA A 113 4.33 -17.93 3.23
C ALA A 113 5.74 -17.34 3.09
N GLU A 114 6.74 -17.96 3.74
CA GLU A 114 8.11 -17.42 3.81
C GLU A 114 8.79 -17.31 2.43
N ASP A 115 8.38 -18.15 1.47
CA ASP A 115 8.89 -18.17 0.10
C ASP A 115 8.40 -16.98 -0.76
N VAL A 116 7.37 -16.26 -0.31
CA VAL A 116 6.85 -15.05 -0.96
C VAL A 116 7.86 -13.88 -0.86
N VAL A 117 8.61 -13.81 0.23
CA VAL A 117 9.58 -12.71 0.47
C VAL A 117 10.70 -12.70 -0.59
N PRO A 118 11.40 -13.81 -0.89
CA PRO A 118 12.34 -13.88 -2.02
C PRO A 118 11.72 -13.50 -3.38
N ALA A 119 10.47 -13.88 -3.64
CA ALA A 119 9.79 -13.54 -4.88
C ALA A 119 9.56 -12.03 -5.00
N TYR A 120 9.13 -11.35 -3.93
CA TYR A 120 9.00 -9.89 -3.93
C TYR A 120 10.34 -9.21 -4.15
N LYS A 121 11.42 -9.64 -3.49
CA LYS A 121 12.76 -9.04 -3.70
C LYS A 121 13.18 -9.03 -5.16
N LYS A 122 13.00 -10.16 -5.86
CA LYS A 122 13.30 -10.28 -7.28
C LYS A 122 12.44 -9.32 -8.13
N THR A 123 11.19 -9.15 -7.74
CA THR A 123 10.15 -8.44 -8.49
C THR A 123 10.20 -6.92 -8.26
N VAL A 124 10.55 -6.47 -7.05
CA VAL A 124 10.64 -5.06 -6.62
C VAL A 124 11.60 -4.25 -7.48
N HIS A 125 12.66 -4.85 -8.02
CA HIS A 125 13.61 -4.19 -8.93
C HIS A 125 12.97 -3.55 -10.16
N HIS A 126 11.79 -4.03 -10.57
CA HIS A 126 11.13 -3.55 -11.77
C HIS A 126 10.06 -2.48 -11.47
N ALA A 127 9.71 -2.26 -10.19
CA ALA A 127 8.69 -1.30 -9.76
C ALA A 127 9.16 0.15 -9.88
N ASP A 128 8.24 1.05 -10.20
CA ASP A 128 8.51 2.50 -10.26
C ASP A 128 8.19 3.19 -8.93
N LEU A 129 7.20 2.67 -8.20
CA LEU A 129 6.86 3.06 -6.83
C LEU A 129 6.55 1.81 -5.99
N ILE A 130 7.06 1.76 -4.77
CA ILE A 130 6.61 0.79 -3.77
C ILE A 130 5.91 1.45 -2.59
N LEU A 131 4.95 0.74 -1.98
CA LEU A 131 4.11 1.22 -0.88
C LEU A 131 4.21 0.39 0.41
N PRO A 132 5.41 0.00 0.88
CA PRO A 132 5.53 -0.84 2.07
C PRO A 132 4.98 -0.15 3.33
N ASN A 133 4.48 -0.92 4.28
CA ASN A 133 4.32 -0.43 5.66
C ASN A 133 5.68 -0.45 6.41
N GLN A 134 5.70 -0.01 7.68
CA GLN A 134 6.92 -0.02 8.49
C GLN A 134 7.54 -1.43 8.59
N PHE A 135 6.72 -2.45 8.87
CA PHE A 135 7.20 -3.83 9.01
C PHE A 135 7.85 -4.34 7.72
N GLU A 136 7.21 -4.14 6.57
CA GLU A 136 7.72 -4.54 5.26
C GLU A 136 9.00 -3.78 4.89
N THR A 137 9.15 -2.55 5.36
CA THR A 137 10.37 -1.74 5.20
C THR A 137 11.55 -2.31 5.99
N GLU A 138 11.34 -2.69 7.25
CA GLU A 138 12.38 -3.18 8.17
C GLU A 138 12.97 -4.54 7.74
N CYS A 139 12.08 -5.51 7.52
CA CYS A 139 12.05 -6.66 8.43
C CYS A 139 13.30 -7.54 8.53
N VAL A 140 13.62 -7.83 9.79
CA VAL A 140 14.41 -8.94 10.31
C VAL A 140 13.41 -9.87 11.02
N MET A 141 13.29 -11.13 10.59
CA MET A 141 12.33 -12.07 11.21
C MET A 141 12.76 -12.42 12.66
N PRO A 142 11.88 -12.27 13.68
CA PRO A 142 12.25 -12.39 15.10
C PRO A 142 12.45 -13.83 15.61
N PHE A 143 12.07 -14.86 14.84
CA PHE A 143 12.03 -16.25 15.30
C PHE A 143 13.01 -17.20 14.61
N TRP A 144 14.07 -16.67 13.98
CA TRP A 144 15.12 -17.53 13.44
C TRP A 144 16.31 -17.60 14.41
N PRO A 145 16.70 -18.78 14.93
CA PRO A 145 17.81 -18.90 15.87
C PRO A 145 19.11 -18.30 15.32
N ASP A 146 19.84 -17.56 16.16
CA ASP A 146 21.09 -16.86 15.83
C ASP A 146 22.16 -17.74 15.16
N TRP A 147 22.11 -19.06 15.35
CA TRP A 147 23.10 -20.01 14.84
C TRP A 147 22.91 -20.41 13.37
N LEU A 148 21.77 -20.12 12.75
CA LEU A 148 21.63 -20.33 11.31
C LEU A 148 22.02 -19.04 10.57
N GLN A 149 23.24 -19.07 10.06
CA GLN A 149 23.92 -17.97 9.39
C GLN A 149 23.04 -17.21 8.37
N LEU A 150 23.31 -15.91 8.30
CA LEU A 150 22.73 -14.94 7.38
C LEU A 150 22.94 -15.39 5.93
N THR A 151 21.90 -15.92 5.31
CA THR A 151 21.74 -15.91 3.86
C THR A 151 20.83 -14.75 3.49
N ASP A 152 21.11 -14.05 2.39
CA ASP A 152 20.41 -12.85 1.91
C ASP A 152 18.88 -12.98 1.81
N SER A 153 18.35 -14.20 1.88
CA SER A 153 16.92 -14.50 1.86
C SER A 153 16.14 -13.99 3.09
N LYS A 154 16.78 -13.70 4.24
CA LYS A 154 16.09 -13.45 5.55
C LYS A 154 15.71 -12.00 5.91
N ARG A 155 15.98 -11.03 5.04
CA ARG A 155 15.78 -9.58 5.27
C ARG A 155 14.70 -9.02 4.32
N ILE A 156 13.50 -8.60 4.74
CA ILE A 156 12.37 -8.42 3.78
C ILE A 156 12.69 -7.44 2.63
N LEU A 157 12.91 -6.15 2.93
CA LEU A 157 13.35 -5.17 1.93
C LEU A 157 14.71 -4.56 2.30
N SER A 158 14.77 -3.71 3.33
CA SER A 158 16.03 -3.06 3.75
C SER A 158 16.94 -3.98 4.56
N GLY A 159 16.35 -4.86 5.38
CA GLY A 159 17.09 -5.68 6.32
C GLY A 159 17.70 -4.93 7.51
N ILE A 160 17.19 -3.73 7.79
CA ILE A 160 17.54 -2.94 8.97
C ILE A 160 16.36 -2.98 9.93
N LYS A 161 16.63 -3.30 11.20
CA LYS A 161 15.66 -3.09 12.27
C LYS A 161 15.55 -1.59 12.56
N ILE A 162 14.40 -0.99 12.29
CA ILE A 162 14.16 0.43 12.50
C ILE A 162 13.86 0.69 13.98
N SER A 163 14.81 1.27 14.70
CA SER A 163 14.65 1.58 16.13
C SER A 163 14.66 3.09 16.40
N ASN A 164 15.11 3.88 15.44
CA ASN A 164 15.11 5.33 15.46
C ASN A 164 14.87 5.88 14.04
N THR A 165 14.72 7.19 13.94
CA THR A 165 14.42 7.87 12.68
C THR A 165 15.60 7.80 11.68
N THR A 166 16.86 7.76 12.16
CA THR A 166 18.04 7.55 11.33
C THR A 166 18.09 6.15 10.70
N ASP A 167 17.69 5.10 11.43
CA ASP A 167 17.57 3.74 10.89
C ASP A 167 16.53 3.70 9.74
N LEU A 168 15.45 4.46 9.86
CA LEU A 168 14.40 4.56 8.85
C LEU A 168 14.90 5.24 7.58
N ALA A 169 15.62 6.36 7.70
CA ALA A 169 16.26 7.02 6.57
C ALA A 169 17.30 6.11 5.89
N ASN A 170 18.07 5.36 6.68
CA ASN A 170 19.03 4.37 6.17
C ASN A 170 18.33 3.20 5.47
N ALA A 171 17.23 2.69 6.02
CA ALA A 171 16.44 1.62 5.43
C ALA A 171 15.92 2.02 4.04
N ILE A 172 15.35 3.21 3.91
CA ILE A 172 14.87 3.76 2.62
C ILE A 172 16.05 3.95 1.65
N THR A 173 17.20 4.44 2.12
CA THR A 173 18.42 4.57 1.30
C THR A 173 18.88 3.22 0.75
N ILE A 174 18.88 2.17 1.58
CA ILE A 174 19.25 0.82 1.15
C ILE A 174 18.25 0.32 0.10
N ILE A 175 16.95 0.52 0.29
CA ILE A 175 15.95 0.04 -0.67
C ILE A 175 16.16 0.71 -2.04
N HIS A 176 16.36 2.02 -2.09
CA HIS A 176 16.68 2.71 -3.34
C HIS A 176 17.94 2.15 -4.01
N LYS A 177 19.02 1.94 -3.26
CA LYS A 177 20.31 1.50 -3.82
C LYS A 177 20.34 0.04 -4.23
N THR A 178 19.76 -0.84 -3.41
CA THR A 178 19.73 -2.28 -3.64
C THR A 178 18.79 -2.62 -4.78
N TYR A 179 17.59 -2.05 -4.78
CA TYR A 179 16.56 -2.44 -5.74
C TYR A 179 16.48 -1.51 -6.95
N GLY A 180 17.06 -0.31 -6.89
CA GLY A 180 16.92 0.69 -7.96
C GLY A 180 15.52 1.29 -8.05
N VAL A 181 14.72 1.17 -6.99
CA VAL A 181 13.34 1.65 -6.96
C VAL A 181 13.34 3.19 -6.98
N PRO A 182 12.65 3.85 -7.91
CA PRO A 182 12.66 5.31 -8.02
C PRO A 182 11.92 6.02 -6.87
N HIS A 183 10.74 5.51 -6.52
CA HIS A 183 9.86 6.13 -5.52
C HIS A 183 9.49 5.13 -4.41
N ILE A 184 9.48 5.60 -3.17
CA ILE A 184 9.06 4.80 -2.01
C ILE A 184 8.10 5.63 -1.19
N ILE A 185 6.98 5.06 -0.76
CA ILE A 185 6.15 5.62 0.31
C ILE A 185 6.03 4.56 1.41
N VAL A 186 6.54 4.86 2.60
CA VAL A 186 6.26 4.09 3.80
C VAL A 186 4.91 4.54 4.35
N THR A 187 3.89 3.69 4.22
CA THR A 187 2.47 4.05 4.36
C THR A 187 2.04 4.40 5.78
N SER A 188 2.71 3.87 6.79
CA SER A 188 2.44 4.19 8.20
C SER A 188 3.65 3.93 9.08
N VAL A 189 4.09 4.96 9.82
CA VAL A 189 5.15 4.90 10.83
C VAL A 189 4.69 5.69 12.06
N GLN A 190 4.97 5.17 13.25
CA GLN A 190 4.77 5.91 14.51
C GLN A 190 6.11 6.52 14.96
N LEU A 191 6.40 7.74 14.52
CA LEU A 191 7.68 8.42 14.85
C LEU A 191 7.90 8.63 16.35
N SER A 192 6.82 8.75 17.14
CA SER A 192 6.91 8.82 18.61
C SER A 192 7.61 7.59 19.22
N ASN A 193 7.49 6.43 18.56
CA ASN A 193 8.14 5.19 19.01
C ASN A 193 9.61 5.10 18.57
N LEU A 194 10.06 6.02 17.71
CA LEU A 194 11.40 6.09 17.14
C LEU A 194 12.24 7.23 17.74
N GLY A 195 11.82 7.80 18.87
CA GLY A 195 12.54 8.86 19.57
C GLY A 195 12.40 10.26 18.95
N SER A 196 11.47 10.45 18.01
CA SER A 196 11.13 11.76 17.45
C SER A 196 10.43 12.66 18.48
N SER A 197 10.53 13.98 18.31
CA SER A 197 9.74 14.98 19.04
C SER A 197 8.28 15.06 18.56
N THR A 198 7.89 14.26 17.56
CA THR A 198 6.51 14.16 17.07
C THR A 198 5.55 13.77 18.21
N PRO A 199 4.43 14.50 18.41
CA PRO A 199 3.44 14.18 19.43
C PRO A 199 2.92 12.74 19.35
N SER A 200 2.63 12.14 20.51
CA SER A 200 1.90 10.87 20.58
C SER A 200 0.48 11.04 20.00
N GLY A 201 -0.01 10.00 19.31
CA GLY A 201 -1.31 10.04 18.63
C GLY A 201 -1.27 10.56 17.19
N LEU A 202 -0.08 10.81 16.65
CA LEU A 202 0.11 11.01 15.21
C LEU A 202 0.64 9.73 14.56
N MET A 203 0.25 9.53 13.31
CA MET A 203 0.81 8.57 12.38
C MET A 203 1.49 9.35 11.26
N THR A 204 2.66 8.91 10.84
CA THR A 204 3.45 9.59 9.82
C THR A 204 3.57 8.74 8.58
N VAL A 205 3.36 9.35 7.42
CA VAL A 205 3.68 8.77 6.11
C VAL A 205 4.99 9.38 5.63
N ILE A 206 5.92 8.54 5.18
CA ILE A 206 7.23 9.00 4.70
C ILE A 206 7.35 8.68 3.22
N GLY A 207 7.65 9.67 2.39
CA GLY A 207 7.90 9.46 0.98
C GLY A 207 9.33 9.81 0.60
N SER A 208 9.83 9.15 -0.43
CA SER A 208 11.14 9.39 -1.00
C SER A 208 11.13 9.25 -2.51
N THR A 209 11.79 10.19 -3.19
CA THR A 209 12.19 10.04 -4.60
C THR A 209 13.70 10.05 -4.69
N VAL A 210 14.27 9.05 -5.33
CA VAL A 210 15.73 8.92 -5.47
C VAL A 210 16.34 10.09 -6.23
N ARG A 211 17.57 10.48 -5.88
CA ARG A 211 18.42 11.37 -6.69
C ARG A 211 19.27 10.58 -7.69
N SER A 212 19.91 11.27 -8.63
CA SER A 212 20.84 10.64 -9.58
C SER A 212 22.01 9.89 -8.91
N ASP A 213 22.42 10.28 -7.70
CA ASP A 213 23.48 9.64 -6.91
C ASP A 213 22.99 8.46 -6.04
N GLY A 214 21.70 8.11 -6.12
CA GLY A 214 21.09 7.06 -5.32
C GLY A 214 20.74 7.48 -3.87
N SER A 215 20.93 8.74 -3.49
CA SER A 215 20.49 9.26 -2.19
C SER A 215 18.99 9.55 -2.16
N PRO A 216 18.32 9.42 -1.01
CA PRO A 216 16.88 9.68 -0.92
C PRO A 216 16.54 11.18 -0.80
N ARG A 217 15.40 11.59 -1.36
CA ARG A 217 14.75 12.88 -1.06
C ARG A 217 13.54 12.65 -0.18
N LEU A 218 13.78 12.63 1.12
CA LEU A 218 12.78 12.31 2.13
C LEU A 218 11.87 13.50 2.43
N PHE A 219 10.57 13.22 2.45
CA PHE A 219 9.56 14.08 3.05
C PHE A 219 8.68 13.23 3.97
N HIS A 220 8.00 13.87 4.90
CA HIS A 220 6.97 13.22 5.70
C HIS A 220 5.67 14.03 5.74
N VAL A 221 4.57 13.35 6.03
CA VAL A 221 3.28 13.96 6.30
C VAL A 221 2.72 13.35 7.58
N ASP A 222 2.51 14.19 8.59
CA ASP A 222 1.92 13.76 9.86
C ASP A 222 0.40 13.88 9.80
N ILE A 223 -0.30 12.83 10.23
CA ILE A 223 -1.75 12.75 10.28
C ILE A 223 -2.21 12.26 11.66
N PRO A 224 -3.39 12.68 12.16
CA PRO A 224 -3.95 12.14 13.39
C PRO A 224 -4.20 10.63 13.25
N ALA A 225 -3.71 9.85 14.21
CA ALA A 225 -4.08 8.45 14.33
C ALA A 225 -5.55 8.35 14.73
N LEU A 226 -6.33 7.56 13.99
CA LEU A 226 -7.75 7.35 14.26
C LEU A 226 -7.92 6.07 15.07
N GLU A 227 -8.66 6.13 16.18
CA GLU A 227 -8.94 4.98 17.05
C GLU A 227 -10.01 4.05 16.45
N CYS A 228 -9.76 3.54 15.25
CA CYS A 228 -10.64 2.59 14.58
C CYS A 228 -9.83 1.66 13.66
N ASN A 229 -10.08 0.37 13.75
CA ASN A 229 -9.50 -0.62 12.83
C ASN A 229 -10.33 -0.63 11.55
N PHE A 230 -9.80 0.00 10.51
CA PHE A 230 -10.41 0.01 9.19
C PHE A 230 -9.81 -1.09 8.32
N ASN A 231 -10.63 -1.69 7.47
CA ASN A 231 -10.18 -2.65 6.45
C ASN A 231 -10.13 -1.95 5.08
N GLY A 232 -9.11 -2.25 4.25
CA GLY A 232 -8.96 -1.69 2.90
C GLY A 232 -8.38 -0.26 2.83
N THR A 233 -7.78 0.24 3.91
CA THR A 233 -7.08 1.54 3.90
C THR A 233 -5.84 1.54 3.02
N GLY A 234 -5.08 0.44 3.00
CA GLY A 234 -3.95 0.24 2.10
C GLY A 234 -4.35 0.31 0.63
N ASP A 235 -5.40 -0.44 0.25
CA ASP A 235 -5.93 -0.41 -1.13
C ASP A 235 -6.43 0.97 -1.54
N MET A 236 -7.13 1.66 -0.64
CA MET A 236 -7.57 3.03 -0.88
C MET A 236 -6.37 3.96 -1.08
N PHE A 237 -5.33 3.83 -0.25
CA PHE A 237 -4.11 4.61 -0.35
C PHE A 237 -3.42 4.36 -1.70
N ALA A 238 -3.25 3.09 -2.08
CA ALA A 238 -2.60 2.69 -3.32
C ALA A 238 -3.37 3.17 -4.56
N ALA A 239 -4.69 2.95 -4.59
CA ALA A 239 -5.57 3.39 -5.67
C ALA A 239 -5.56 4.92 -5.86
N LEU A 240 -5.66 5.67 -4.77
CA LEU A 240 -5.59 7.12 -4.81
C LEU A 240 -4.21 7.61 -5.26
N THR A 241 -3.14 6.93 -4.82
CA THR A 241 -1.77 7.29 -5.17
C THR A 241 -1.54 7.22 -6.68
N VAL A 242 -2.09 6.21 -7.37
CA VAL A 242 -2.04 6.10 -8.85
C VAL A 242 -2.49 7.39 -9.52
N ALA A 243 -3.73 7.79 -9.26
CA ALA A 243 -4.35 8.92 -9.94
C ALA A 243 -3.72 10.26 -9.51
N ARG A 244 -3.47 10.44 -8.20
CA ARG A 244 -2.93 11.69 -7.65
C ARG A 244 -1.47 11.92 -8.02
N LEU A 245 -0.66 10.87 -8.13
CA LEU A 245 0.70 10.98 -8.61
C LEU A 245 0.71 11.39 -10.09
N ARG A 246 -0.09 10.72 -10.93
CA ARG A 246 -0.21 11.08 -12.35
C ARG A 246 -0.68 12.52 -12.53
N GLU A 247 -1.69 12.96 -11.76
CA GLU A 247 -2.15 14.36 -11.76
C GLU A 247 -1.02 15.34 -11.41
N ALA A 248 -0.27 15.06 -10.34
CA ALA A 248 0.83 15.92 -9.90
C ALA A 248 1.97 15.99 -10.94
N VAL A 249 2.36 14.84 -11.51
CA VAL A 249 3.35 14.76 -12.60
C VAL A 249 2.87 15.53 -13.82
N TYR A 250 1.59 15.42 -14.16
CA TYR A 250 1.04 16.13 -15.29
C TYR A 250 1.04 17.64 -15.03
N ALA A 251 0.69 18.09 -13.83
CA ALA A 251 0.74 19.51 -13.47
C ALA A 251 2.14 20.13 -13.59
N THR A 252 3.23 19.36 -13.40
CA THR A 252 4.61 19.86 -13.52
C THR A 252 5.00 20.24 -14.95
N GLY A 253 4.48 19.54 -15.97
CA GLY A 253 4.74 19.85 -17.39
C GLY A 253 5.25 18.66 -18.21
N PRO A 254 5.42 18.84 -19.54
CA PRO A 254 5.64 17.74 -20.48
C PRO A 254 7.00 17.03 -20.29
N THR A 255 8.02 17.71 -19.75
CA THR A 255 9.34 17.12 -19.52
C THR A 255 9.24 15.94 -18.58
N LEU A 256 8.65 16.13 -17.38
CA LEU A 256 8.55 15.07 -16.38
C LEU A 256 7.62 13.93 -16.81
N ARG A 257 6.53 14.26 -17.51
CA ARG A 257 5.59 13.26 -18.06
C ARG A 257 6.26 12.27 -19.01
N ASN A 258 7.30 12.71 -19.72
CA ASN A 258 8.09 11.89 -20.65
C ASN A 258 9.41 11.40 -20.05
N THR A 259 9.62 11.56 -18.74
CA THR A 259 10.78 11.02 -18.04
C THR A 259 10.46 9.61 -17.54
N LYS A 260 11.42 8.68 -17.74
CA LYS A 260 11.32 7.31 -17.22
C LYS A 260 11.00 7.34 -15.72
N SER A 261 9.98 6.59 -15.32
CA SER A 261 9.53 6.47 -13.93
C SER A 261 9.20 7.80 -13.26
N TRP A 262 8.93 8.88 -14.01
CA TRP A 262 8.58 10.21 -13.49
C TRP A 262 9.53 10.77 -12.42
N VAL A 263 10.83 10.42 -12.48
CA VAL A 263 11.84 10.91 -11.54
C VAL A 263 12.09 12.40 -11.79
N SER A 264 11.84 13.22 -10.76
CA SER A 264 12.07 14.66 -10.82
C SER A 264 13.56 15.01 -10.82
N PRO A 265 13.98 16.11 -11.48
CA PRO A 265 15.35 16.62 -11.40
C PRO A 265 15.85 16.81 -9.96
N ASP A 266 17.16 16.65 -9.71
CA ASP A 266 17.73 16.61 -8.35
C ASP A 266 17.60 17.92 -7.55
N ASP A 267 17.42 19.05 -8.24
CA ASP A 267 17.19 20.38 -7.66
C ASP A 267 15.77 20.58 -7.14
N VAL A 268 14.83 19.68 -7.48
CA VAL A 268 13.47 19.69 -6.90
C VAL A 268 13.55 19.27 -5.43
N SER A 269 13.15 20.19 -4.56
CA SER A 269 13.10 19.95 -3.10
C SER A 269 12.10 18.84 -2.72
N PRO A 270 12.31 18.12 -1.60
CA PRO A 270 11.46 16.99 -1.23
C PRO A 270 9.96 17.31 -1.12
N THR A 271 9.60 18.51 -0.66
CA THR A 271 8.19 18.95 -0.50
C THR A 271 7.53 19.41 -1.81
N GLU A 272 8.33 19.68 -2.84
CA GLU A 272 7.86 20.06 -4.18
C GLU A 272 7.83 18.88 -5.16
N LEU A 273 8.24 17.68 -4.73
CA LEU A 273 8.10 16.47 -5.52
C LEU A 273 6.62 16.20 -5.83
N PRO A 274 6.27 15.72 -7.04
CA PRO A 274 4.92 15.24 -7.34
C PRO A 274 4.44 14.16 -6.37
N LEU A 275 5.37 13.32 -5.88
CA LEU A 275 5.10 12.32 -4.85
C LEU A 275 4.64 12.94 -3.53
N ALA A 276 5.21 14.08 -3.13
CA ALA A 276 4.79 14.80 -1.93
C ALA A 276 3.41 15.43 -2.11
N LYS A 277 3.20 16.15 -3.23
CA LYS A 277 1.92 16.78 -3.55
C LYS A 277 0.79 15.77 -3.70
N SER A 278 1.07 14.59 -4.26
CA SER A 278 0.08 13.51 -4.36
C SER A 278 -0.24 12.94 -2.98
N THR A 279 0.77 12.69 -2.15
CA THR A 279 0.60 12.16 -0.78
C THR A 279 -0.27 13.09 0.08
N GLU A 280 -0.07 14.41 0.00
CA GLU A 280 -0.95 15.39 0.68
C GLU A 280 -2.43 15.22 0.31
N LYS A 281 -2.73 15.07 -1.00
CA LYS A 281 -4.10 14.91 -1.51
C LYS A 281 -4.70 13.56 -1.15
N VAL A 282 -3.91 12.48 -1.23
CA VAL A 282 -4.30 11.11 -0.86
C VAL A 282 -4.73 11.10 0.60
N LEU A 283 -3.86 11.56 1.49
CA LEU A 283 -4.10 11.56 2.93
C LEU A 283 -5.28 12.45 3.33
N SER A 284 -5.43 13.61 2.68
CA SER A 284 -6.57 14.50 2.88
C SER A 284 -7.90 13.84 2.48
N SER A 285 -7.92 13.13 1.35
CA SER A 285 -9.11 12.38 0.89
C SER A 285 -9.46 11.26 1.86
N MET A 286 -8.46 10.44 2.22
CA MET A 286 -8.63 9.31 3.11
C MET A 286 -9.11 9.75 4.49
N HIS A 287 -8.47 10.76 5.08
CA HIS A 287 -8.84 11.24 6.41
C HIS A 287 -10.30 11.72 6.45
N SER A 288 -10.74 12.47 5.44
CA SER A 288 -12.15 12.89 5.33
C SER A 288 -13.11 11.70 5.29
N ILE A 289 -12.79 10.67 4.49
CA ILE A 289 -13.63 9.46 4.35
C ILE A 289 -13.63 8.63 5.62
N LEU A 290 -12.48 8.50 6.29
CA LEU A 290 -12.35 7.72 7.52
C LEU A 290 -13.12 8.39 8.67
N LEU A 291 -13.05 9.72 8.81
CA LEU A 291 -13.88 10.45 9.78
C LEU A 291 -15.37 10.25 9.51
N LYS A 292 -15.81 10.37 8.25
CA LYS A 292 -17.21 10.11 7.88
C LYS A 292 -17.62 8.66 8.10
N THR A 293 -16.70 7.71 7.91
CA THR A 293 -16.90 6.30 8.23
C THR A 293 -17.07 6.10 9.74
N MET A 294 -16.31 6.80 10.59
CA MET A 294 -16.46 6.74 12.05
C MET A 294 -17.81 7.29 12.53
N GLU A 295 -18.23 8.46 12.04
CA GLU A 295 -19.57 9.02 12.33
C GLU A 295 -20.67 8.00 11.98
N SER A 296 -20.55 7.44 10.79
CA SER A 296 -21.44 6.39 10.27
C SER A 296 -21.43 5.10 11.10
N ARG A 297 -20.26 4.70 11.59
CA ARG A 297 -20.05 3.51 12.42
C ARG A 297 -20.73 3.66 13.76
N GLU A 298 -20.61 4.82 14.41
CA GLU A 298 -21.26 5.07 15.70
C GLU A 298 -22.78 4.96 15.61
N VAL A 299 -23.38 5.54 14.56
CA VAL A 299 -24.82 5.45 14.30
C VAL A 299 -25.26 3.99 14.09
N GLU A 300 -24.51 3.22 13.29
CA GLU A 300 -24.82 1.80 13.06
C GLU A 300 -24.68 0.98 14.35
N LEU A 301 -23.60 1.19 15.10
CA LEU A 301 -23.38 0.45 16.34
C LEU A 301 -24.46 0.74 17.39
N ALA A 302 -24.96 1.98 17.45
CA ALA A 302 -26.08 2.35 18.31
C ALA A 302 -27.39 1.69 17.84
N ALA A 303 -27.66 1.70 16.53
CA ALA A 303 -28.87 1.10 15.96
C ALA A 303 -28.93 -0.43 16.15
N THR A 304 -27.77 -1.11 16.17
CA THR A 304 -27.70 -2.57 16.32
C THR A 304 -27.34 -3.02 17.74
N ALA A 305 -27.41 -2.16 18.76
CA ALA A 305 -26.92 -2.49 20.11
C ALA A 305 -27.62 -3.73 20.72
N ASN A 306 -28.90 -3.94 20.39
CA ASN A 306 -29.73 -5.01 20.95
C ASN A 306 -30.03 -6.15 19.96
N THR A 307 -29.29 -6.26 18.86
CA THR A 307 -29.57 -7.29 17.83
C THR A 307 -28.94 -8.65 18.14
N ILE A 308 -27.98 -8.71 19.05
CA ILE A 308 -27.36 -9.96 19.48
C ILE A 308 -28.16 -10.50 20.66
N ASP A 309 -29.00 -11.50 20.42
CA ASP A 309 -29.66 -12.27 21.49
C ASP A 309 -28.61 -13.15 22.18
N PRO A 310 -28.37 -12.96 23.50
CA PRO A 310 -27.37 -13.73 24.22
C PRO A 310 -27.84 -15.14 24.57
N THR A 311 -29.12 -15.45 24.38
CA THR A 311 -29.71 -16.72 24.79
C THR A 311 -29.08 -17.89 24.02
N GLY A 312 -28.52 -18.86 24.76
CA GLY A 312 -27.95 -20.08 24.18
C GLY A 312 -26.57 -19.93 23.54
N LEU A 313 -25.90 -18.78 23.70
CA LEU A 313 -24.52 -18.57 23.23
C LEU A 313 -23.52 -18.73 24.37
N THR A 314 -22.35 -19.28 24.05
CA THR A 314 -21.20 -19.22 24.95
C THR A 314 -20.60 -17.80 24.98
N GLU A 315 -19.80 -17.49 26.00
CA GLU A 315 -19.11 -16.20 26.10
C GLU A 315 -18.18 -15.93 24.90
N GLU A 316 -17.46 -16.95 24.43
CA GLU A 316 -16.62 -16.86 23.23
C GLU A 316 -17.43 -16.53 21.98
N GLN A 317 -18.59 -17.16 21.80
CA GLN A 317 -19.47 -16.89 20.66
C GLN A 317 -20.07 -15.47 20.71
N LEU A 318 -20.36 -14.97 21.92
CA LEU A 318 -20.82 -13.59 22.11
C LEU A 318 -19.74 -12.57 21.74
N GLN A 319 -18.53 -12.77 22.25
CA GLN A 319 -17.38 -11.90 21.93
C GLN A 319 -17.09 -11.91 20.44
N PHE A 320 -17.15 -13.07 19.80
CA PHE A 320 -16.97 -13.22 18.38
C PHE A 320 -18.05 -12.49 17.55
N ARG A 321 -19.33 -12.62 17.93
CA ARG A 321 -20.42 -11.87 17.28
C ARG A 321 -20.27 -10.36 17.46
N GLU A 322 -19.87 -9.90 18.64
CA GLU A 322 -19.62 -8.48 18.88
C GLU A 322 -18.42 -7.98 18.07
N HIS A 323 -17.36 -8.78 17.93
CA HIS A 323 -16.23 -8.47 17.06
C HIS A 323 -16.69 -8.30 15.60
N LEU A 324 -17.43 -9.26 15.05
CA LEU A 324 -17.98 -9.17 13.68
C LEU A 324 -18.86 -7.93 13.49
N ARG A 325 -19.69 -7.60 14.47
CA ARG A 325 -20.55 -6.40 14.43
C ARG A 325 -19.72 -5.12 14.34
N ARG A 326 -18.65 -5.01 15.14
CA ARG A 326 -17.72 -3.87 15.12
C ARG A 326 -16.95 -3.76 13.82
N THR A 327 -16.46 -4.89 13.31
CA THR A 327 -15.71 -4.95 12.04
C THR A 327 -16.60 -4.58 10.86
N LYS A 328 -17.82 -5.11 10.80
CA LYS A 328 -18.81 -4.75 9.78
C LYS A 328 -19.11 -3.25 9.78
N ALA A 329 -19.36 -2.67 10.96
CA ALA A 329 -19.65 -1.24 11.07
C ALA A 329 -18.44 -0.35 10.70
N ALA A 330 -17.21 -0.90 10.74
CA ALA A 330 -15.97 -0.22 10.39
C ALA A 330 -15.57 -0.34 8.91
N GLU A 331 -16.37 -1.01 8.07
CA GLU A 331 -16.13 -1.09 6.63
C GLU A 331 -16.13 0.31 6.00
N VAL A 332 -15.09 0.62 5.21
CA VAL A 332 -14.88 1.95 4.64
C VAL A 332 -15.97 2.28 3.62
N ARG A 333 -16.67 3.40 3.83
CA ARG A 333 -17.85 3.79 3.02
C ARG A 333 -17.47 4.66 1.83
N VAL A 334 -16.60 4.15 0.96
CA VAL A 334 -16.01 4.91 -0.15
C VAL A 334 -17.07 5.51 -1.08
N ILE A 335 -18.05 4.74 -1.53
CA ILE A 335 -19.08 5.20 -2.50
C ILE A 335 -19.86 6.40 -1.97
N ARG A 336 -20.27 6.35 -0.70
CA ARG A 336 -21.10 7.41 -0.07
C ARG A 336 -20.36 8.73 0.07
N HIS A 337 -19.03 8.68 0.05
CA HIS A 337 -18.14 9.80 0.30
C HIS A 337 -17.17 10.03 -0.86
N ALA A 338 -17.53 9.58 -2.07
CA ALA A 338 -16.68 9.67 -3.27
C ALA A 338 -16.33 11.11 -3.66
N ASP A 339 -17.13 12.09 -3.26
CA ASP A 339 -16.81 13.50 -3.51
C ASP A 339 -15.55 13.96 -2.76
N TYR A 340 -15.26 13.41 -1.59
CA TYR A 340 -13.99 13.65 -0.89
C TYR A 340 -12.80 12.98 -1.58
N LEU A 341 -13.03 11.90 -2.34
CA LEU A 341 -11.99 11.36 -3.21
C LEU A 341 -11.66 12.35 -4.32
N ARG A 342 -12.66 12.96 -4.98
CA ARG A 342 -12.49 13.86 -6.12
C ARG A 342 -11.95 15.23 -5.71
N ASN A 343 -12.51 15.78 -4.62
CA ASN A 343 -12.28 17.14 -4.14
C ASN A 343 -11.78 17.10 -2.69
N PRO A 344 -10.51 16.71 -2.45
CA PRO A 344 -9.96 16.67 -1.10
C PRO A 344 -9.92 18.06 -0.46
N VAL A 345 -10.29 18.12 0.82
CA VAL A 345 -10.05 19.30 1.66
C VAL A 345 -8.56 19.31 2.01
N GLY A 346 -7.79 20.33 1.64
CA GLY A 346 -6.35 20.37 1.92
C GLY A 346 -6.06 20.47 3.42
N MET A 347 -5.84 19.32 4.07
CA MET A 347 -5.67 19.22 5.53
C MET A 347 -4.22 19.08 5.97
N PHE A 348 -3.40 18.43 5.15
CA PHE A 348 -2.04 18.04 5.51
C PHE A 348 -1.03 18.62 4.53
N LYS A 349 0.20 18.81 5.02
CA LYS A 349 1.31 19.35 4.25
C LYS A 349 2.54 18.48 4.43
N ALA A 350 3.23 18.23 3.33
CA ALA A 350 4.50 17.56 3.33
C ALA A 350 5.57 18.48 3.94
N GLN A 351 6.39 17.90 4.79
CA GLN A 351 7.52 18.55 5.43
C GLN A 351 8.79 17.84 4.96
N ALA A 352 9.86 18.61 4.71
CA ALA A 352 11.14 18.02 4.39
C ALA A 352 11.63 17.24 5.62
N TRP A 353 12.21 16.06 5.40
CA TRP A 353 12.84 15.32 6.47
C TRP A 353 14.11 16.05 6.91
N VAL A 354 14.12 16.52 8.15
CA VAL A 354 15.28 17.19 8.75
C VAL A 354 15.70 16.37 9.96
N GLU A 355 16.83 15.68 9.84
CA GLU A 355 17.56 15.06 10.95
C GLU A 355 18.92 15.72 11.11
#